data_AF-A0A060T7P8-F1
#
_entry.id   AF-A0A060T7P8-F1
#
_cell.length_a   1.000
_cell.length_b   1.000
_cell.length_c   1.000
_cell.angle_alpha   90.00
_cell.angle_beta   90.00
_cell.angle_gamma   90.00
#
_symmetry.space_group_name_H-M   'P 1'
#
loop_
_entity.id
_entity.type
_entity.pdbx_description
1 polymer ?
#
loop_
_entity_poly.entity_id
_entity_poly.type
_entity_poly.pdbx_seq_one_letter_code
_entity_poly.pdbx_strand_id
1 'polypeptide(L)'
;MLQLVLIASALGGTAHAAQGLSYNGLALTPQMGWNNWQAFGCNVDADLMVESSNAIVKLHLKDLGYEYVVMDDCWSNGRDDQGKLRYNETRFPKGIKGVSDHVHSLGLKWGMYSSAGRWTCGGYEGSLDHEKDDAQSFADWGVDYLKYDNCFNEGRSGTPKLSYDRYKAMSDALNATGRPILYSICNWGDDSPWNWASTISNSWRTNGDLYDTYDKPDARCPCDDDEFYCMLPGFMCSMMNTLNKAAHYVSKAQPGGWNDLDILQVGNGGMTDDEYVTEFSMWAALKSPLLMGMDLRKVDPKSYSIYTNPAVIAINQDPAGSSAARIWRYFVDDIDEYGRGEISLWSGALDNGDQVVALVNAGNKEREMNATLSDIFGATSESAKKAWDVYDLWGKRLDDKTASKIIANNGSVDASKYLYNATKTSYAEGIKNNDPMLFGTKVDTVQAQGTLKATVARHGVGFFRLRPNSDKTEL
;
A
#
# COMPACT_ATOMS: atom_id res chain seq x y z
N MET A 1 -13.47 -48.21 28.99
CA MET A 1 -13.67 -47.95 27.55
C MET A 1 -14.56 -46.73 27.42
N LEU A 2 -13.99 -45.57 27.13
CA LEU A 2 -14.75 -44.40 26.68
C LEU A 2 -13.90 -43.77 25.57
N GLN A 3 -14.31 -44.00 24.31
CA GLN A 3 -13.66 -43.44 23.13
C GLN A 3 -13.98 -41.94 23.08
N LEU A 4 -12.94 -41.11 23.13
CA LEU A 4 -13.03 -39.70 22.77
C LEU A 4 -13.00 -39.61 21.24
N VAL A 5 -14.12 -39.21 20.65
CA VAL A 5 -14.22 -38.92 19.22
C VAL A 5 -13.57 -37.56 18.99
N LEU A 6 -12.44 -37.54 18.27
CA LEU A 6 -11.90 -36.31 17.69
C LEU A 6 -12.82 -35.86 16.54
N ILE A 7 -13.43 -34.69 16.67
CA ILE A 7 -14.06 -34.00 15.55
C ILE A 7 -12.95 -33.22 14.85
N ALA A 8 -12.49 -33.74 13.71
CA ALA A 8 -11.72 -32.99 12.74
C ALA A 8 -12.68 -32.04 12.01
N SER A 9 -12.69 -30.77 12.39
CA SER A 9 -13.40 -29.71 11.66
C SER A 9 -12.63 -29.34 10.40
N ALA A 10 -13.28 -29.54 9.25
CA ALA A 10 -12.77 -29.28 7.92
C ALA A 10 -12.44 -27.79 7.69
N LEU A 11 -11.20 -27.52 7.29
CA LEU A 11 -10.75 -26.27 6.70
C LEU A 11 -11.28 -26.20 5.26
N GLY A 12 -12.36 -25.44 5.06
CA GLY A 12 -12.95 -25.24 3.74
C GLY A 12 -13.79 -23.96 3.61
N GLY A 13 -13.49 -22.92 4.41
CA GLY A 13 -14.35 -21.74 4.56
C GLY A 13 -13.70 -20.36 4.50
N THR A 14 -12.43 -20.23 4.08
CA THR A 14 -11.70 -18.95 4.20
C THR A 14 -12.26 -17.85 3.29
N ALA A 15 -12.74 -18.17 2.09
CA ALA A 15 -13.28 -17.17 1.16
C ALA A 15 -14.60 -16.52 1.62
N HIS A 16 -15.45 -17.23 2.38
CA HIS A 16 -16.69 -16.66 2.93
C HIS A 16 -16.45 -15.87 4.22
N ALA A 17 -15.38 -16.19 4.97
CA ALA A 17 -15.02 -15.46 6.19
C ALA A 17 -14.48 -14.05 5.90
N ALA A 18 -13.74 -13.86 4.81
CA ALA A 18 -13.16 -12.57 4.43
C ALA A 18 -14.21 -11.51 4.03
N GLN A 19 -15.30 -11.91 3.36
CA GLN A 19 -16.39 -10.99 3.01
C GLN A 19 -17.15 -10.46 4.25
N GLY A 20 -17.13 -11.19 5.37
CA GLY A 20 -17.76 -10.77 6.61
C GLY A 20 -16.94 -9.78 7.46
N LEU A 21 -15.68 -9.51 7.08
CA LEU A 21 -14.77 -8.61 7.82
C LEU A 21 -14.74 -7.18 7.26
N SER A 22 -14.97 -7.01 5.96
CA SER A 22 -15.04 -5.69 5.32
C SER A 22 -16.40 -5.03 5.58
N TYR A 23 -16.41 -3.78 6.06
CA TYR A 23 -17.65 -3.07 6.39
C TYR A 23 -18.55 -2.81 5.17
N ASN A 24 -17.99 -2.78 3.95
CA ASN A 24 -18.70 -2.55 2.69
C ASN A 24 -18.38 -3.60 1.61
N GLY A 25 -17.66 -4.67 1.93
CA GLY A 25 -17.28 -5.73 0.99
C GLY A 25 -16.14 -5.37 0.02
N LEU A 26 -15.54 -4.18 0.12
CA LEU A 26 -14.41 -3.74 -0.71
C LEU A 26 -13.07 -3.93 0.00
N ALA A 27 -11.98 -3.70 -0.73
CA ALA A 27 -10.59 -3.76 -0.25
C ALA A 27 -10.25 -5.06 0.52
N LEU A 28 -10.72 -6.21 0.03
CA LEU A 28 -10.38 -7.51 0.64
C LEU A 28 -8.87 -7.80 0.62
N THR A 29 -8.16 -7.17 -0.31
CA THR A 29 -6.72 -6.93 -0.30
C THR A 29 -6.47 -5.42 -0.36
N PRO A 30 -5.26 -4.93 -0.01
CA PRO A 30 -4.95 -3.50 -0.10
C PRO A 30 -5.15 -2.98 -1.52
N GLN A 31 -5.72 -1.79 -1.66
CA GLN A 31 -5.94 -1.20 -2.98
C GLN A 31 -4.61 -0.87 -3.69
N MET A 32 -4.65 -0.92 -5.02
CA MET A 32 -3.51 -0.56 -5.87
C MET A 32 -3.96 0.43 -6.95
N GLY A 33 -3.14 1.42 -7.26
CA GLY A 33 -3.53 2.46 -8.20
C GLY A 33 -2.47 3.54 -8.38
N TRP A 34 -2.94 4.73 -8.75
CA TRP A 34 -2.12 5.91 -8.98
C TRP A 34 -2.83 7.15 -8.42
N ASN A 35 -2.05 8.07 -7.88
CA ASN A 35 -2.50 9.38 -7.44
C ASN A 35 -1.60 10.46 -8.04
N ASN A 36 -2.21 11.54 -8.53
CA ASN A 36 -1.51 12.61 -9.24
C ASN A 36 -0.71 13.59 -8.34
N TRP A 37 -0.99 13.64 -7.04
CA TRP A 37 -0.55 14.72 -6.16
C TRP A 37 0.98 14.88 -6.11
N GLN A 38 1.72 13.79 -5.93
CA GLN A 38 3.17 13.86 -5.72
C GLN A 38 3.91 14.44 -6.95
N ALA A 39 3.47 14.10 -8.17
CA ALA A 39 4.09 14.61 -9.39
C ALA A 39 3.51 15.95 -9.88
N PHE A 40 2.26 16.27 -9.53
CA PHE A 40 1.52 17.36 -10.20
C PHE A 40 0.94 18.43 -9.27
N GLY A 41 0.72 18.14 -7.99
CA GLY A 41 0.01 19.04 -7.07
C GLY A 41 -1.31 19.56 -7.69
N CYS A 42 -1.56 20.87 -7.61
CA CYS A 42 -2.74 21.49 -8.21
C CYS A 42 -2.73 21.59 -9.75
N ASN A 43 -1.69 21.13 -10.45
CA ASN A 43 -1.64 21.15 -11.92
C ASN A 43 -2.36 19.93 -12.49
N VAL A 44 -3.68 19.89 -12.30
CA VAL A 44 -4.57 18.79 -12.69
C VAL A 44 -5.70 19.28 -13.60
N ASP A 45 -5.98 18.52 -14.64
CA ASP A 45 -7.08 18.71 -15.57
C ASP A 45 -7.55 17.38 -16.18
N ALA A 46 -8.60 17.42 -17.00
CA ALA A 46 -9.15 16.23 -17.64
C ALA A 46 -8.14 15.50 -18.53
N ASP A 47 -7.29 16.24 -19.26
CA ASP A 47 -6.32 15.66 -20.19
C ASP A 47 -5.25 14.89 -19.43
N LEU A 48 -4.70 15.45 -18.34
CA LEU A 48 -3.76 14.74 -17.47
C LEU A 48 -4.34 13.42 -16.96
N MET A 49 -5.56 13.45 -16.44
CA MET A 49 -6.19 12.24 -15.87
C MET A 49 -6.44 11.18 -16.95
N VAL A 50 -6.87 11.59 -18.15
CA VAL A 50 -7.05 10.71 -19.31
C VAL A 50 -5.72 10.13 -19.80
N GLU A 51 -4.69 10.95 -19.92
CA GLU A 51 -3.34 10.52 -20.35
C GLU A 51 -2.74 9.51 -19.38
N SER A 52 -2.77 9.81 -18.07
CA SER A 52 -2.26 8.92 -17.02
C SER A 52 -3.05 7.60 -16.97
N SER A 53 -4.37 7.64 -17.13
CA SER A 53 -5.20 6.43 -17.21
C SER A 53 -4.82 5.55 -18.40
N ASN A 54 -4.59 6.16 -19.56
CA ASN A 54 -4.12 5.44 -20.74
C ASN A 54 -2.70 4.87 -20.52
N ALA A 55 -1.83 5.58 -19.81
CA ALA A 55 -0.48 5.10 -19.48
C ALA A 55 -0.53 3.84 -18.61
N ILE A 56 -1.40 3.76 -17.61
CA ILE A 56 -1.58 2.56 -16.77
C ILE A 56 -1.88 1.32 -17.61
N VAL A 57 -2.78 1.43 -18.60
CA VAL A 57 -3.11 0.32 -19.50
C VAL A 57 -1.95 0.01 -20.45
N LYS A 58 -1.38 1.04 -21.10
CA LYS A 58 -0.25 0.88 -22.03
C LYS A 58 0.99 0.31 -21.37
N LEU A 59 1.19 0.54 -20.08
CA LEU A 59 2.32 0.02 -19.32
C LEU A 59 2.03 -1.33 -18.66
N HIS A 60 0.87 -1.96 -18.96
CA HIS A 60 0.41 -3.23 -18.36
C HIS A 60 0.26 -3.20 -16.83
N LEU A 61 0.21 -2.02 -16.22
CA LEU A 61 0.09 -1.86 -14.77
C LEU A 61 -1.31 -2.25 -14.28
N LYS A 62 -2.35 -1.99 -15.08
CA LYS A 62 -3.72 -2.43 -14.78
C LYS A 62 -3.79 -3.93 -14.49
N ASP A 63 -3.17 -4.74 -15.35
CA ASP A 63 -3.25 -6.20 -15.24
C ASP A 63 -2.40 -6.76 -14.09
N LEU A 64 -1.56 -5.94 -13.44
CA LEU A 64 -0.91 -6.26 -12.16
C LEU A 64 -1.78 -5.86 -10.95
N GLY A 65 -2.91 -5.20 -11.17
CA GLY A 65 -3.84 -4.79 -10.12
C GLY A 65 -3.92 -3.29 -9.87
N TYR A 66 -3.06 -2.46 -10.50
CA TYR A 66 -3.12 -1.00 -10.38
C TYR A 66 -4.35 -0.44 -11.12
N GLU A 67 -5.51 -0.50 -10.48
CA GLU A 67 -6.80 -0.22 -11.12
C GLU A 67 -7.41 1.12 -10.71
N TYR A 68 -7.03 1.71 -9.58
CA TYR A 68 -7.57 2.99 -9.13
C TYR A 68 -6.80 4.18 -9.71
N VAL A 69 -7.51 5.13 -10.33
CA VAL A 69 -7.00 6.42 -10.79
C VAL A 69 -7.57 7.51 -9.89
N VAL A 70 -6.78 8.00 -8.94
CA VAL A 70 -7.24 8.92 -7.90
C VAL A 70 -6.86 10.36 -8.25
N MET A 71 -7.88 11.16 -8.57
CA MET A 71 -7.75 12.61 -8.64
C MET A 71 -7.71 13.19 -7.23
N ASP A 72 -6.71 14.01 -6.97
CA ASP A 72 -6.45 14.63 -5.68
C ASP A 72 -7.03 16.05 -5.66
N ASP A 73 -6.55 16.92 -4.79
CA ASP A 73 -7.08 18.26 -4.57
C ASP A 73 -7.07 19.18 -5.82
N CYS A 74 -7.65 20.38 -5.67
CA CYS A 74 -7.65 21.45 -6.66
C CYS A 74 -8.50 21.21 -7.92
N TRP A 75 -9.44 20.26 -7.86
CA TRP A 75 -10.35 19.95 -8.97
C TRP A 75 -11.63 20.81 -9.01
N SER A 76 -12.06 21.33 -7.85
CA SER A 76 -13.34 22.01 -7.69
C SER A 76 -13.27 23.52 -7.94
N ASN A 77 -14.43 24.18 -8.00
CA ASN A 77 -14.59 25.62 -8.16
C ASN A 77 -15.80 26.14 -7.38
N GLY A 78 -15.79 25.91 -6.07
CA GLY A 78 -16.84 26.38 -5.16
C GLY A 78 -18.07 25.47 -5.13
N ARG A 79 -19.17 26.02 -4.59
CA ARG A 79 -20.51 25.43 -4.56
C ARG A 79 -21.48 26.24 -5.42
N ASP A 80 -22.56 25.63 -5.87
CA ASP A 80 -23.68 26.34 -6.49
C ASP A 80 -24.62 26.97 -5.44
N ASP A 81 -25.67 27.67 -5.90
CA ASP A 81 -26.65 28.35 -5.03
C ASP A 81 -27.44 27.37 -4.15
N GLN A 82 -27.41 26.07 -4.47
CA GLN A 82 -28.03 24.98 -3.71
C GLN A 82 -27.03 24.32 -2.75
N GLY A 83 -25.78 24.76 -2.73
CA GLY A 83 -24.72 24.22 -1.88
C GLY A 83 -24.03 22.97 -2.43
N LYS A 84 -24.27 22.57 -3.68
CA LYS A 84 -23.63 21.39 -4.30
C LYS A 84 -22.24 21.73 -4.85
N LEU A 85 -21.28 20.82 -4.70
CA LEU A 85 -19.92 21.00 -5.25
C LEU A 85 -19.94 21.23 -6.77
N ARG A 86 -19.18 22.23 -7.21
CA ARG A 86 -18.90 22.49 -8.63
C ARG A 86 -17.48 22.07 -8.96
N TYR A 87 -17.30 21.42 -10.10
CA TYR A 87 -15.97 21.21 -10.66
C TYR A 87 -15.50 22.46 -11.42
N ASN A 88 -14.19 22.58 -11.63
CA ASN A 88 -13.64 23.63 -12.48
C ASN A 88 -13.92 23.32 -13.96
N GLU A 89 -14.90 24.00 -14.56
CA GLU A 89 -15.33 23.78 -15.95
C GLU A 89 -14.23 24.05 -16.99
N THR A 90 -13.24 24.89 -16.68
CA THR A 90 -12.09 25.12 -17.57
C THR A 90 -11.15 23.92 -17.57
N ARG A 91 -10.90 23.30 -16.40
CA ARG A 91 -10.06 22.10 -16.26
C ARG A 91 -10.79 20.83 -16.68
N PHE A 92 -12.11 20.81 -16.52
CA PHE A 92 -12.97 19.65 -16.78
C PHE A 92 -14.17 20.06 -17.67
N PRO A 93 -13.95 20.40 -18.95
CA PRO A 93 -14.99 20.93 -19.84
C PRO A 93 -16.11 19.94 -20.17
N LYS A 94 -15.85 18.63 -20.00
CA LYS A 94 -16.86 17.56 -20.13
C LYS A 94 -17.40 17.09 -18.77
N GLY A 95 -17.09 17.83 -17.71
CA GLY A 95 -17.37 17.46 -16.33
C GLY A 95 -16.58 16.26 -15.82
N ILE A 96 -16.68 16.02 -14.52
CA ILE A 96 -16.02 14.90 -13.85
C ILE A 96 -16.51 13.56 -14.40
N LYS A 97 -17.82 13.44 -14.66
CA LYS A 97 -18.39 12.22 -15.23
C LYS A 97 -17.75 11.85 -16.58
N GLY A 98 -17.38 12.84 -17.41
CA GLY A 98 -16.71 12.57 -18.68
C GLY A 98 -15.33 11.92 -18.50
N VAL A 99 -14.59 12.28 -17.45
CA VAL A 99 -13.29 11.65 -17.10
C VAL A 99 -13.52 10.27 -16.50
N SER A 100 -14.48 10.15 -15.58
CA SER A 100 -14.89 8.89 -14.96
C SER A 100 -15.31 7.85 -16.00
N ASP A 101 -16.17 8.22 -16.95
CA ASP A 101 -16.62 7.35 -18.05
C ASP A 101 -15.44 6.88 -18.93
N HIS A 102 -14.44 7.75 -19.18
CA HIS A 102 -13.22 7.37 -19.90
C HIS A 102 -12.39 6.36 -19.10
N VAL A 103 -12.17 6.60 -17.81
CA VAL A 103 -11.45 5.70 -16.90
C VAL A 103 -12.13 4.33 -16.84
N HIS A 104 -13.46 4.30 -16.70
CA HIS A 104 -14.24 3.05 -16.73
C HIS A 104 -14.17 2.34 -18.09
N SER A 105 -14.11 3.07 -19.20
CA SER A 105 -13.96 2.47 -20.54
C SER A 105 -12.66 1.67 -20.71
N LEU A 106 -11.63 2.01 -19.92
CA LEU A 106 -10.37 1.29 -19.84
C LEU A 106 -10.42 0.09 -18.87
N GLY A 107 -11.54 -0.11 -18.17
CA GLY A 107 -11.69 -1.08 -17.08
C GLY A 107 -10.88 -0.71 -15.83
N LEU A 108 -10.61 0.58 -15.63
CA LEU A 108 -10.05 1.15 -14.41
C LEU A 108 -11.18 1.68 -13.52
N LYS A 109 -10.85 2.09 -12.29
CA LYS A 109 -11.75 2.65 -11.28
C LYS A 109 -11.40 4.11 -11.03
N TRP A 110 -12.41 4.96 -10.92
CA TRP A 110 -12.24 6.40 -10.75
C TRP A 110 -12.24 6.81 -9.28
N GLY A 111 -11.20 7.53 -8.85
CA GLY A 111 -11.08 8.05 -7.51
C GLY A 111 -11.10 9.56 -7.45
N MET A 112 -11.67 10.09 -6.38
CA MET A 112 -11.72 11.53 -6.10
C MET A 112 -11.28 11.83 -4.68
N TYR A 113 -11.20 13.12 -4.39
CA TYR A 113 -10.72 13.68 -3.13
C TYR A 113 -11.67 14.75 -2.59
N SER A 114 -11.83 14.76 -1.27
CA SER A 114 -12.35 15.89 -0.49
C SER A 114 -11.72 15.88 0.91
N SER A 115 -12.12 16.81 1.77
CA SER A 115 -11.70 16.87 3.17
C SER A 115 -12.90 16.75 4.12
N ALA A 116 -12.69 16.07 5.25
CA ALA A 116 -13.57 16.08 6.41
C ALA A 116 -13.43 17.39 7.21
N GLY A 117 -13.45 18.51 6.50
CA GLY A 117 -13.32 19.85 7.03
C GLY A 117 -14.01 20.86 6.14
N ARG A 118 -13.98 22.13 6.57
CA ARG A 118 -14.59 23.24 5.83
C ARG A 118 -13.93 23.47 4.48
N TRP A 119 -12.61 23.28 4.42
CA TRP A 119 -11.82 23.39 3.21
C TRP A 119 -10.97 22.13 3.01
N THR A 120 -10.60 21.87 1.77
CA THR A 120 -9.49 20.97 1.45
C THR A 120 -8.16 21.59 1.87
N CYS A 121 -7.09 20.79 1.88
CA CYS A 121 -5.76 21.30 2.25
C CYS A 121 -5.26 22.40 1.29
N GLY A 122 -5.61 22.32 0.00
CA GLY A 122 -5.36 23.34 -1.01
C GLY A 122 -6.30 24.55 -0.97
N GLY A 123 -7.23 24.59 -0.01
CA GLY A 123 -8.14 25.72 0.21
C GLY A 123 -9.39 25.73 -0.68
N TYR A 124 -9.78 24.58 -1.23
CA TYR A 124 -11.04 24.41 -1.98
C TYR A 124 -12.17 23.97 -1.05
N GLU A 125 -13.43 23.99 -1.51
CA GLU A 125 -14.59 23.58 -0.69
C GLU A 125 -14.43 22.13 -0.18
N GLY A 126 -14.43 21.97 1.15
CA GLY A 126 -14.44 20.66 1.81
C GLY A 126 -15.87 20.19 2.09
N SER A 127 -16.04 18.96 2.56
CA SER A 127 -17.35 18.31 2.66
C SER A 127 -17.93 18.23 4.08
N LEU A 128 -17.30 18.84 5.08
CA LEU A 128 -17.85 18.84 6.44
C LEU A 128 -19.22 19.53 6.46
N ASP A 129 -20.22 18.87 7.06
CA ASP A 129 -21.62 19.29 7.10
C ASP A 129 -22.34 19.32 5.73
N HIS A 130 -21.71 18.81 4.67
CA HIS A 130 -22.24 18.66 3.32
C HIS A 130 -22.16 17.20 2.83
N GLU A 131 -21.95 16.24 3.73
CA GLU A 131 -21.54 14.87 3.38
C GLU A 131 -22.57 14.17 2.49
N LYS A 132 -23.87 14.38 2.72
CA LYS A 132 -24.94 13.74 1.94
C LYS A 132 -24.97 14.22 0.48
N ASP A 133 -24.92 15.52 0.27
CA ASP A 133 -25.01 16.12 -1.07
C ASP A 133 -23.73 15.87 -1.87
N ASP A 134 -22.58 15.91 -1.19
CA ASP A 134 -21.28 15.64 -1.81
C ASP A 134 -21.12 14.15 -2.13
N ALA A 135 -21.51 13.25 -1.24
CA ALA A 135 -21.54 11.81 -1.51
C ALA A 135 -22.44 11.48 -2.72
N GLN A 136 -23.63 12.09 -2.79
CA GLN A 136 -24.51 11.92 -3.96
C GLN A 136 -23.86 12.45 -5.24
N SER A 137 -23.15 13.58 -5.18
CA SER A 137 -22.39 14.11 -6.32
C SER A 137 -21.31 13.14 -6.80
N PHE A 138 -20.55 12.55 -5.88
CA PHE A 138 -19.55 11.53 -6.21
C PHE A 138 -20.20 10.30 -6.87
N ALA A 139 -21.33 9.83 -6.33
CA ALA A 139 -22.07 8.72 -6.93
C ALA A 139 -22.60 9.05 -8.34
N ASP A 140 -23.17 10.24 -8.53
CA ASP A 140 -23.68 10.74 -9.83
C ASP A 140 -22.56 10.82 -10.89
N TRP A 141 -21.33 11.16 -10.46
CA TRP A 141 -20.15 11.21 -11.32
C TRP A 141 -19.47 9.85 -11.52
N GLY A 142 -19.97 8.79 -10.89
CA GLY A 142 -19.45 7.43 -11.04
C GLY A 142 -18.14 7.19 -10.28
N VAL A 143 -17.89 7.90 -9.18
CA VAL A 143 -16.71 7.67 -8.33
C VAL A 143 -16.75 6.27 -7.72
N ASP A 144 -15.61 5.59 -7.66
CA ASP A 144 -15.40 4.26 -7.04
C ASP A 144 -14.48 4.31 -5.82
N TYR A 145 -13.82 5.44 -5.58
CA TYR A 145 -12.85 5.65 -4.50
C TYR A 145 -12.90 7.09 -3.99
N LEU A 146 -12.95 7.30 -2.67
CA LEU A 146 -12.82 8.62 -2.07
C LEU A 146 -11.62 8.64 -1.09
N LYS A 147 -10.61 9.47 -1.39
CA LYS A 147 -9.63 9.95 -0.41
C LYS A 147 -10.29 11.09 0.38
N TYR A 148 -10.32 10.98 1.71
CA TYR A 148 -11.06 11.93 2.56
C TYR A 148 -10.19 12.50 3.68
N ASP A 149 -9.75 13.74 3.49
CA ASP A 149 -8.72 14.44 4.28
C ASP A 149 -9.20 14.93 5.66
N ASN A 150 -8.33 15.62 6.40
CA ASN A 150 -8.55 16.14 7.75
C ASN A 150 -8.27 17.65 7.90
N CYS A 151 -7.84 18.34 6.85
CA CYS A 151 -7.60 19.79 6.88
C CYS A 151 -8.86 20.58 7.24
N PHE A 152 -8.71 21.66 8.02
CA PHE A 152 -9.79 22.58 8.41
C PHE A 152 -11.02 21.90 9.04
N ASN A 153 -10.80 20.92 9.90
CA ASN A 153 -11.86 20.13 10.55
C ASN A 153 -12.70 20.88 11.62
N GLU A 154 -12.53 22.21 11.74
CA GLU A 154 -13.27 23.07 12.69
C GLU A 154 -13.19 22.61 14.16
N GLY A 155 -12.06 22.02 14.57
CA GLY A 155 -11.84 21.55 15.94
C GLY A 155 -12.57 20.25 16.28
N ARG A 156 -13.04 19.50 15.27
CA ARG A 156 -13.74 18.22 15.43
C ARG A 156 -12.76 17.04 15.42
N SER A 157 -11.65 17.17 16.14
CA SER A 157 -10.68 16.11 16.43
C SER A 157 -10.12 16.27 17.86
N GLY A 158 -9.15 15.44 18.25
CA GLY A 158 -8.52 15.44 19.59
C GLY A 158 -9.10 14.40 20.55
N THR A 159 -10.09 13.62 20.10
CA THR A 159 -10.44 12.34 20.73
C THR A 159 -10.90 11.34 19.67
N PRO A 160 -10.71 10.02 19.88
CA PRO A 160 -11.20 8.99 18.97
C PRO A 160 -12.68 9.13 18.60
N LYS A 161 -13.54 9.55 19.54
CA LYS A 161 -14.98 9.71 19.29
C LYS A 161 -15.29 10.85 18.33
N LEU A 162 -14.63 12.01 18.49
CA LEU A 162 -14.86 13.18 17.64
C LEU A 162 -14.44 12.89 16.19
N SER A 163 -13.25 12.33 16.01
CA SER A 163 -12.76 11.94 14.70
C SER A 163 -13.62 10.82 14.08
N TYR A 164 -13.96 9.79 14.85
CA TYR A 164 -14.86 8.72 14.39
C TYR A 164 -16.19 9.26 13.88
N ASP A 165 -16.88 10.11 14.65
CA ASP A 165 -18.19 10.64 14.25
C ASP A 165 -18.14 11.44 12.95
N ARG A 166 -17.09 12.24 12.79
CA ARG A 166 -16.87 13.06 11.59
C ARG A 166 -16.61 12.20 10.35
N TYR A 167 -15.74 11.20 10.45
CA TYR A 167 -15.50 10.28 9.33
C TYR A 167 -16.70 9.35 9.07
N LYS A 168 -17.42 8.94 10.12
CA LYS A 168 -18.62 8.13 9.98
C LYS A 168 -19.72 8.87 9.22
N ALA A 169 -19.86 10.19 9.37
CA ALA A 169 -20.85 10.98 8.64
C ALA A 169 -20.71 10.80 7.11
N MET A 170 -19.48 10.87 6.59
CA MET A 170 -19.22 10.62 5.16
C MET A 170 -19.34 9.14 4.81
N SER A 171 -18.89 8.22 5.66
CA SER A 171 -19.09 6.77 5.45
C SER A 171 -20.58 6.41 5.27
N ASP A 172 -21.45 6.89 6.17
CA ASP A 172 -22.90 6.68 6.11
C ASP A 172 -23.50 7.34 4.86
N ALA A 173 -23.03 8.53 4.49
CA ALA A 173 -23.49 9.25 3.31
C ALA A 173 -23.13 8.50 2.01
N LEU A 174 -21.90 7.99 1.88
CA LEU A 174 -21.46 7.17 0.76
C LEU A 174 -22.32 5.90 0.65
N ASN A 175 -22.51 5.19 1.76
CA ASN A 175 -23.35 3.99 1.80
C ASN A 175 -24.80 4.28 1.38
N ALA A 176 -25.37 5.42 1.80
CA ALA A 176 -26.73 5.83 1.45
C ALA A 176 -26.95 6.07 -0.06
N THR A 177 -25.88 6.34 -0.82
CA THR A 177 -25.99 6.48 -2.29
C THR A 177 -26.31 5.16 -3.00
N GLY A 178 -26.03 4.02 -2.35
CA GLY A 178 -26.15 2.68 -2.95
C GLY A 178 -25.05 2.33 -3.96
N ARG A 179 -24.12 3.24 -4.27
CA ARG A 179 -22.95 2.95 -5.10
C ARG A 179 -21.79 2.44 -4.21
N PRO A 180 -21.16 1.30 -4.53
CA PRO A 180 -19.95 0.86 -3.82
C PRO A 180 -18.79 1.84 -4.07
N ILE A 181 -18.31 2.48 -3.02
CA ILE A 181 -17.19 3.43 -3.06
C ILE A 181 -16.17 3.01 -2.00
N LEU A 182 -14.92 2.76 -2.41
CA LEU A 182 -13.83 2.51 -1.48
C LEU A 182 -13.55 3.79 -0.69
N TYR A 183 -13.61 3.72 0.63
CA TYR A 183 -13.44 4.89 1.49
C TYR A 183 -12.08 4.88 2.18
N SER A 184 -11.23 5.84 1.81
CA SER A 184 -9.86 5.99 2.30
C SER A 184 -9.74 7.23 3.18
N ILE A 185 -9.64 7.02 4.49
CA ILE A 185 -9.47 8.09 5.47
C ILE A 185 -8.05 8.64 5.36
N CYS A 186 -7.91 9.96 5.29
CA CYS A 186 -6.64 10.68 5.26
C CYS A 186 -6.57 11.63 6.46
N ASN A 187 -6.44 11.07 7.66
CA ASN A 187 -6.33 11.83 8.91
C ASN A 187 -4.97 11.71 9.60
N TRP A 188 -3.99 11.13 8.91
CA TRP A 188 -2.59 11.10 9.30
C TRP A 188 -2.30 10.40 10.64
N GLY A 189 -3.15 9.47 11.06
CA GLY A 189 -3.03 8.80 12.35
C GLY A 189 -3.65 9.57 13.53
N ASP A 190 -4.21 10.76 13.28
CA ASP A 190 -4.84 11.60 14.31
C ASP A 190 -5.94 10.81 15.05
N ASP A 191 -5.94 10.87 16.37
CA ASP A 191 -6.82 10.08 17.24
C ASP A 191 -6.81 8.55 16.98
N SER A 192 -5.71 7.99 16.48
CA SER A 192 -5.46 6.54 16.37
C SER A 192 -6.51 5.77 15.54
N PRO A 193 -6.65 6.06 14.23
CA PRO A 193 -7.68 5.47 13.35
C PRO A 193 -7.63 3.94 13.28
N TRP A 194 -6.46 3.33 13.46
CA TRP A 194 -6.29 1.88 13.56
C TRP A 194 -7.13 1.21 14.67
N ASN A 195 -7.70 1.97 15.61
CA ASN A 195 -8.59 1.43 16.64
C ASN A 195 -10.09 1.47 16.28
N TRP A 196 -10.51 2.29 15.31
CA TRP A 196 -11.94 2.57 15.07
C TRP A 196 -12.35 2.60 13.60
N ALA A 197 -11.43 2.90 12.68
CA ALA A 197 -11.73 3.15 11.27
C ALA A 197 -12.13 1.88 10.50
N SER A 198 -11.69 0.69 10.92
CA SER A 198 -11.96 -0.59 10.24
C SER A 198 -13.43 -0.94 10.05
N THR A 199 -14.32 -0.34 10.84
CA THR A 199 -15.77 -0.58 10.78
C THR A 199 -16.51 0.45 9.92
N ILE A 200 -15.82 1.48 9.43
CA ILE A 200 -16.43 2.57 8.66
C ILE A 200 -15.63 2.94 7.41
N SER A 201 -14.41 2.46 7.23
CA SER A 201 -13.56 2.75 6.08
C SER A 201 -12.74 1.52 5.64
N ASN A 202 -12.17 1.61 4.43
CA ASN A 202 -11.37 0.56 3.82
C ASN A 202 -9.87 0.73 4.05
N SER A 203 -9.44 1.97 4.29
CA SER A 203 -8.09 2.28 4.73
C SER A 203 -8.07 3.57 5.53
N TRP A 204 -6.97 3.80 6.25
CA TRP A 204 -6.73 5.02 7.00
C TRP A 204 -5.24 5.36 7.01
N ARG A 205 -4.90 6.59 6.61
CA ARG A 205 -3.54 7.13 6.72
C ARG A 205 -3.10 7.12 8.18
N THR A 206 -1.87 6.68 8.43
CA THR A 206 -1.36 6.46 9.79
C THR A 206 -0.27 7.45 10.22
N ASN A 207 0.18 8.29 9.30
CA ASN A 207 1.28 9.23 9.45
C ASN A 207 1.02 10.51 8.65
N GLY A 208 1.73 11.59 9.00
CA GLY A 208 1.84 12.78 8.16
C GLY A 208 2.41 12.45 6.79
N ASP A 209 2.22 13.35 5.82
CA ASP A 209 2.54 13.02 4.41
C ASP A 209 4.01 12.66 4.21
N LEU A 210 4.20 11.57 3.47
CA LEU A 210 5.50 11.08 3.05
C LEU A 210 6.10 12.05 2.02
N TYR A 211 7.41 12.21 2.09
CA TYR A 211 8.19 12.92 1.08
C TYR A 211 9.32 12.03 0.57
N ASP A 212 9.83 12.37 -0.60
CA ASP A 212 10.81 11.58 -1.37
C ASP A 212 12.22 11.64 -0.75
N THR A 213 12.35 11.21 0.50
CA THR A 213 13.59 11.11 1.26
C THR A 213 13.59 9.87 2.15
N TYR A 214 14.70 9.15 2.17
CA TYR A 214 14.80 7.86 2.84
C TYR A 214 14.72 7.96 4.38
N ASP A 215 15.63 8.71 5.03
CA ASP A 215 15.69 8.83 6.50
C ASP A 215 15.93 10.28 6.98
N LYS A 216 15.69 11.28 6.13
CA LYS A 216 15.89 12.69 6.49
C LYS A 216 14.85 13.17 7.53
N PRO A 217 15.26 13.64 8.72
CA PRO A 217 14.35 14.30 9.65
C PRO A 217 13.88 15.66 9.11
N ASP A 218 12.64 16.05 9.39
CA ASP A 218 12.09 17.33 8.97
C ASP A 218 11.28 17.99 10.10
N ALA A 219 11.50 19.28 10.35
CA ALA A 219 10.77 20.01 11.39
C ALA A 219 9.25 20.12 11.11
N ARG A 220 8.82 19.88 9.87
CA ARG A 220 7.41 19.81 9.47
C ARG A 220 6.78 18.44 9.73
N CYS A 221 7.59 17.43 10.02
CA CYS A 221 7.17 16.13 10.56
C CYS A 221 7.77 15.97 11.97
N PRO A 222 7.22 16.67 12.98
CA PRO A 222 7.90 16.86 14.27
C PRO A 222 7.91 15.62 15.16
N CYS A 223 6.97 14.68 14.97
CA CYS A 223 6.92 13.44 15.74
C CYS A 223 7.99 12.47 15.27
N ASP A 224 8.80 11.99 16.20
CA ASP A 224 9.92 11.08 15.93
C ASP A 224 9.47 9.68 15.49
N ASP A 225 10.43 8.79 15.27
CA ASP A 225 10.21 7.43 14.74
C ASP A 225 9.35 6.53 15.65
N ASP A 226 9.41 6.74 16.96
CA ASP A 226 8.74 5.90 17.95
C ASP A 226 7.44 6.58 18.48
N GLU A 227 7.24 7.86 18.18
CA GLU A 227 6.03 8.64 18.47
C GLU A 227 4.90 8.36 17.45
N PHE A 228 4.37 7.14 17.47
CA PHE A 228 3.22 6.74 16.64
C PHE A 228 1.90 7.38 17.12
N TYR A 229 1.78 7.72 18.41
CA TYR A 229 0.70 8.58 18.90
C TYR A 229 1.13 10.04 18.74
N CYS A 230 0.93 10.58 17.54
CA CYS A 230 1.44 11.88 17.16
C CYS A 230 0.34 12.96 17.19
N MET A 231 0.53 13.97 18.05
CA MET A 231 -0.42 15.09 18.17
C MET A 231 -0.35 16.09 17.01
N LEU A 232 0.78 16.13 16.30
CA LEU A 232 0.98 16.98 15.12
C LEU A 232 1.62 16.15 14.00
N PRO A 233 0.83 15.36 13.26
CA PRO A 233 1.35 14.43 12.23
C PRO A 233 2.25 15.11 11.21
N GLY A 234 1.89 16.33 10.80
CA GLY A 234 2.71 17.12 9.91
C GLY A 234 2.80 16.54 8.50
N PHE A 235 3.89 16.85 7.82
CA PHE A 235 4.20 16.40 6.46
C PHE A 235 5.70 16.48 6.21
N MET A 236 6.14 15.95 5.07
CA MET A 236 7.57 15.72 4.78
C MET A 236 8.24 14.73 5.72
N CYS A 237 7.48 13.71 6.13
CA CYS A 237 8.02 12.58 6.86
C CYS A 237 8.88 11.72 5.92
N SER A 238 9.99 11.18 6.43
CA SER A 238 10.83 10.25 5.68
C SER A 238 10.19 8.86 5.60
N MET A 239 10.69 8.04 4.67
CA MET A 239 10.28 6.64 4.54
C MET A 239 10.54 5.87 5.85
N MET A 240 11.72 6.00 6.44
CA MET A 240 12.07 5.31 7.69
C MET A 240 11.25 5.81 8.89
N ASN A 241 10.95 7.11 8.99
CA ASN A 241 10.06 7.63 10.04
C ASN A 241 8.66 6.99 9.95
N THR A 242 8.11 6.91 8.74
CA THR A 242 6.82 6.29 8.47
C THR A 242 6.84 4.80 8.80
N LEU A 243 7.85 4.07 8.34
CA LEU A 243 8.01 2.63 8.59
C LEU A 243 8.15 2.33 10.09
N ASN A 244 8.88 3.16 10.83
CA ASN A 244 9.07 2.97 12.26
C ASN A 244 7.78 3.16 13.05
N LYS A 245 6.97 4.18 12.72
CA LYS A 245 5.63 4.35 13.29
C LYS A 245 4.73 3.16 12.97
N ALA A 246 4.79 2.67 11.73
CA ALA A 246 4.00 1.53 11.26
C ALA A 246 4.18 0.25 12.07
N ALA A 247 5.37 0.05 12.65
CA ALA A 247 5.69 -1.13 13.46
C ALA A 247 4.74 -1.34 14.67
N HIS A 248 4.11 -0.27 15.16
CA HIS A 248 3.33 -0.30 16.40
C HIS A 248 1.88 -0.79 16.24
N TYR A 249 1.35 -0.81 15.02
CA TYR A 249 -0.07 -1.09 14.75
C TYR A 249 -0.29 -2.08 13.60
N VAL A 250 0.72 -2.88 13.25
CA VAL A 250 0.62 -3.96 12.24
C VAL A 250 -0.53 -4.94 12.50
N SER A 251 -0.89 -5.17 13.77
CA SER A 251 -1.99 -6.07 14.18
C SER A 251 -3.40 -5.51 13.97
N LYS A 252 -3.52 -4.27 13.50
CA LYS A 252 -4.79 -3.56 13.33
C LYS A 252 -5.31 -3.55 11.90
N ALA A 253 -4.45 -3.89 10.94
CA ALA A 253 -4.88 -4.12 9.56
C ALA A 253 -5.55 -5.48 9.44
N GLN A 254 -6.55 -5.57 8.55
CA GLN A 254 -7.28 -6.79 8.25
C GLN A 254 -7.87 -6.71 6.84
N PRO A 255 -8.27 -7.84 6.22
CA PRO A 255 -9.07 -7.82 4.99
C PRO A 255 -10.26 -6.86 5.10
N GLY A 256 -10.30 -5.87 4.21
CA GLY A 256 -11.31 -4.82 4.19
C GLY A 256 -10.96 -3.52 4.94
N GLY A 257 -9.84 -3.46 5.68
CA GLY A 257 -9.44 -2.31 6.48
C GLY A 257 -7.91 -2.24 6.69
N TRP A 258 -7.24 -1.33 5.99
CA TRP A 258 -5.77 -1.29 5.92
C TRP A 258 -5.15 -0.04 6.52
N ASN A 259 -4.02 -0.23 7.22
CA ASN A 259 -3.12 0.88 7.55
C ASN A 259 -2.52 1.43 6.26
N ASP A 260 -2.72 2.72 6.00
CA ASP A 260 -2.17 3.41 4.84
C ASP A 260 -0.92 4.21 5.25
N LEU A 261 0.21 3.86 4.63
CA LEU A 261 1.52 4.45 4.87
C LEU A 261 1.82 5.61 3.92
N ASP A 262 0.81 6.08 3.17
CA ASP A 262 0.89 7.10 2.13
C ASP A 262 1.40 6.60 0.77
N ILE A 263 1.29 7.49 -0.22
CA ILE A 263 1.61 7.28 -1.63
C ILE A 263 3.11 6.98 -1.82
N LEU A 264 3.41 5.95 -2.61
CA LEU A 264 4.78 5.52 -2.94
C LEU A 264 5.54 6.64 -3.69
N GLN A 265 6.78 6.86 -3.29
CA GLN A 265 7.70 7.85 -3.88
C GLN A 265 8.54 7.28 -5.03
N VAL A 266 8.50 5.97 -5.26
CA VAL A 266 9.21 5.29 -6.35
C VAL A 266 9.08 6.05 -7.67
N GLY A 267 10.23 6.56 -8.15
CA GLY A 267 10.36 7.30 -9.41
C GLY A 267 10.25 8.82 -9.33
N ASN A 268 10.15 9.41 -8.14
CA ASN A 268 10.06 10.87 -7.96
C ASN A 268 11.44 11.57 -7.94
N GLY A 269 12.54 10.82 -7.75
CA GLY A 269 13.93 11.24 -7.99
C GLY A 269 14.77 11.63 -6.77
N GLY A 270 14.20 11.61 -5.57
CA GLY A 270 14.83 11.96 -4.31
C GLY A 270 15.50 10.79 -3.58
N MET A 271 15.22 9.55 -3.99
CA MET A 271 15.84 8.35 -3.44
C MET A 271 16.58 7.52 -4.50
N THR A 272 17.50 6.68 -4.05
CA THR A 272 18.24 5.71 -4.88
C THR A 272 17.39 4.49 -5.21
N ASP A 273 17.88 3.64 -6.11
CA ASP A 273 17.18 2.40 -6.49
C ASP A 273 16.99 1.44 -5.31
N ASP A 274 18.01 1.27 -4.46
CA ASP A 274 17.93 0.42 -3.26
C ASP A 274 16.94 0.97 -2.22
N GLU A 275 16.89 2.30 -2.09
CA GLU A 275 15.96 3.00 -1.20
C GLU A 275 14.51 2.82 -1.67
N TYR A 276 14.24 2.96 -2.98
CA TYR A 276 12.91 2.69 -3.57
C TYR A 276 12.52 1.20 -3.52
N VAL A 277 13.47 0.29 -3.72
CA VAL A 277 13.26 -1.15 -3.53
C VAL A 277 12.85 -1.44 -2.08
N THR A 278 13.49 -0.77 -1.12
CA THR A 278 13.14 -0.88 0.30
C THR A 278 11.74 -0.35 0.59
N GLU A 279 11.41 0.86 0.12
CA GLU A 279 10.07 1.44 0.26
C GLU A 279 8.99 0.46 -0.26
N PHE A 280 9.10 0.04 -1.52
CA PHE A 280 8.10 -0.83 -2.15
C PHE A 280 7.95 -2.17 -1.43
N SER A 281 9.07 -2.78 -1.02
CA SER A 281 9.07 -4.05 -0.28
C SER A 281 8.38 -3.93 1.07
N MET A 282 8.66 -2.86 1.81
CA MET A 282 8.08 -2.68 3.14
C MET A 282 6.61 -2.29 3.07
N TRP A 283 6.20 -1.44 2.13
CA TRP A 283 4.77 -1.16 1.90
C TRP A 283 4.01 -2.45 1.54
N ALA A 284 4.61 -3.31 0.72
CA ALA A 284 4.04 -4.60 0.38
C ALA A 284 3.96 -5.54 1.60
N ALA A 285 5.03 -5.65 2.39
CA ALA A 285 5.09 -6.51 3.57
C ALA A 285 4.07 -6.11 4.65
N LEU A 286 3.89 -4.80 4.86
CA LEU A 286 2.97 -4.23 5.85
C LEU A 286 1.52 -4.13 5.37
N LYS A 287 1.22 -4.55 4.14
CA LYS A 287 -0.13 -4.50 3.54
C LYS A 287 -0.66 -3.07 3.40
N SER A 288 0.23 -2.12 3.14
CA SER A 288 -0.18 -0.76 2.76
C SER A 288 -0.86 -0.78 1.39
N PRO A 289 -1.80 0.14 1.11
CA PRO A 289 -2.14 0.52 -0.26
C PRO A 289 -0.88 0.78 -1.10
N LEU A 290 -0.89 0.33 -2.35
CA LEU A 290 0.20 0.59 -3.32
C LEU A 290 -0.28 1.59 -4.37
N LEU A 291 -0.31 2.87 -3.99
CA LEU A 291 -0.60 3.97 -4.92
C LEU A 291 0.70 4.56 -5.46
N MET A 292 0.84 4.55 -6.78
CA MET A 292 1.95 5.18 -7.49
C MET A 292 1.82 6.71 -7.43
N GLY A 293 2.88 7.43 -7.08
CA GLY A 293 2.90 8.90 -7.03
C GLY A 293 3.55 9.60 -8.23
N MET A 294 4.24 8.86 -9.11
CA MET A 294 5.09 9.44 -10.16
C MET A 294 4.32 9.90 -11.42
N ASP A 295 4.99 10.66 -12.29
CA ASP A 295 4.51 10.95 -13.66
C ASP A 295 4.67 9.71 -14.56
N LEU A 296 3.60 8.94 -14.72
CA LEU A 296 3.57 7.73 -15.54
C LEU A 296 3.89 7.97 -17.03
N ARG A 297 3.89 9.22 -17.51
CA ARG A 297 4.23 9.56 -18.89
C ARG A 297 5.75 9.63 -19.11
N LYS A 298 6.53 9.61 -18.02
CA LYS A 298 8.00 9.73 -18.03
C LYS A 298 8.68 8.64 -17.19
N VAL A 299 8.05 7.46 -17.12
CA VAL A 299 8.57 6.35 -16.33
C VAL A 299 9.96 5.90 -16.82
N ASP A 300 10.90 5.75 -15.89
CA ASP A 300 12.21 5.18 -16.17
C ASP A 300 12.21 3.65 -15.96
N PRO A 301 13.17 2.91 -16.56
CA PRO A 301 13.21 1.45 -16.48
C PRO A 301 13.34 0.88 -15.06
N LYS A 302 14.04 1.57 -14.16
CA LYS A 302 14.27 1.10 -12.80
C LYS A 302 13.01 1.23 -11.97
N SER A 303 12.35 2.38 -12.00
CA SER A 303 11.07 2.59 -11.31
C SER A 303 9.99 1.66 -11.86
N TYR A 304 9.93 1.49 -13.19
CA TYR A 304 8.98 0.55 -13.82
C TYR A 304 9.17 -0.88 -13.33
N SER A 305 10.40 -1.37 -13.24
CA SER A 305 10.69 -2.74 -12.78
C SER A 305 10.40 -2.96 -11.28
N ILE A 306 10.34 -1.89 -10.47
CA ILE A 306 9.88 -1.96 -9.07
C ILE A 306 8.37 -2.18 -9.04
N TYR A 307 7.60 -1.30 -9.70
CA TYR A 307 6.14 -1.41 -9.74
C TYR A 307 5.63 -2.65 -10.47
N THR A 308 6.46 -3.29 -11.28
CA THR A 308 6.05 -4.48 -12.04
C THR A 308 6.56 -5.79 -11.47
N ASN A 309 7.16 -5.82 -10.27
CA ASN A 309 7.61 -7.06 -9.65
C ASN A 309 6.43 -7.85 -9.06
N PRO A 310 5.99 -8.96 -9.69
CA PRO A 310 4.80 -9.66 -9.26
C PRO A 310 5.02 -10.50 -8.00
N ALA A 311 6.26 -10.88 -7.68
CA ALA A 311 6.58 -11.63 -6.46
C ALA A 311 6.40 -10.77 -5.21
N VAL A 312 6.76 -9.48 -5.29
CA VAL A 312 6.56 -8.51 -4.19
C VAL A 312 5.09 -8.12 -4.08
N ILE A 313 4.40 -7.86 -5.19
CA ILE A 313 2.96 -7.55 -5.17
C ILE A 313 2.15 -8.73 -4.59
N ALA A 314 2.54 -9.98 -4.89
CA ALA A 314 1.87 -11.15 -4.32
C ALA A 314 1.96 -11.21 -2.78
N ILE A 315 2.97 -10.60 -2.16
CA ILE A 315 3.04 -10.45 -0.70
C ILE A 315 1.99 -9.45 -0.22
N ASN A 316 1.84 -8.31 -0.91
CA ASN A 316 0.84 -7.30 -0.57
C ASN A 316 -0.60 -7.82 -0.75
N GLN A 317 -0.82 -8.58 -1.82
CA GLN A 317 -2.12 -9.12 -2.21
C GLN A 317 -2.40 -10.51 -1.62
N ASP A 318 -1.66 -10.93 -0.60
CA ASP A 318 -1.86 -12.21 0.08
C ASP A 318 -3.21 -12.23 0.84
N PRO A 319 -4.07 -13.25 0.64
CA PRO A 319 -5.40 -13.31 1.25
C PRO A 319 -5.42 -13.39 2.78
N ALA A 320 -4.32 -13.80 3.43
CA ALA A 320 -4.29 -13.81 4.89
C ALA A 320 -4.36 -12.38 5.45
N GLY A 321 -3.93 -11.38 4.66
CA GLY A 321 -4.00 -9.98 5.07
C GLY A 321 -3.14 -9.64 6.28
N SER A 322 -2.15 -10.47 6.61
CA SER A 322 -1.31 -10.28 7.79
C SER A 322 -0.11 -9.39 7.46
N SER A 323 -0.03 -8.21 8.06
CA SER A 323 1.17 -7.38 8.01
C SER A 323 2.36 -8.08 8.67
N ALA A 324 3.55 -7.92 8.09
CA ALA A 324 4.79 -8.35 8.74
C ALA A 324 5.05 -7.54 10.02
N ALA A 325 5.49 -8.20 11.09
CA ALA A 325 5.85 -7.56 12.35
C ALA A 325 7.36 -7.34 12.45
N ARG A 326 7.78 -6.22 13.04
CA ARG A 326 9.17 -5.95 13.37
C ARG A 326 9.60 -6.82 14.55
N ILE A 327 10.56 -7.70 14.34
CA ILE A 327 11.08 -8.64 15.35
C ILE A 327 12.16 -7.99 16.20
N TRP A 328 13.10 -7.28 15.55
CA TRP A 328 14.12 -6.50 16.22
C TRP A 328 14.51 -5.27 15.43
N ARG A 329 15.09 -4.30 16.12
CA ARG A 329 15.62 -3.03 15.60
C ARG A 329 16.89 -2.69 16.41
N TYR A 330 17.97 -2.35 15.73
CA TYR A 330 19.21 -1.88 16.36
C TYR A 330 19.77 -0.67 15.62
N PHE A 331 20.24 0.33 16.37
CA PHE A 331 21.02 1.42 15.80
C PHE A 331 22.45 0.95 15.49
N VAL A 332 23.05 1.53 14.46
CA VAL A 332 24.40 1.21 14.00
C VAL A 332 25.27 2.46 13.89
N ASP A 333 26.58 2.30 14.04
CA ASP A 333 27.53 3.44 14.01
C ASP A 333 27.73 4.02 12.60
N ASP A 334 27.45 3.25 11.55
CA ASP A 334 27.48 3.72 10.17
C ASP A 334 26.22 4.51 9.83
N ILE A 335 26.20 5.75 10.32
CA ILE A 335 25.13 6.73 10.09
C ILE A 335 25.29 7.49 8.77
N ASP A 336 24.18 7.96 8.22
CA ASP A 336 24.07 8.78 7.02
C ASP A 336 24.40 10.27 7.27
N GLU A 337 24.26 11.10 6.24
CA GLU A 337 24.49 12.54 6.33
C GLU A 337 23.54 13.28 7.28
N TYR A 338 22.43 12.66 7.69
CA TYR A 338 21.47 13.19 8.65
C TYR A 338 21.71 12.66 10.07
N GLY A 339 22.74 11.83 10.27
CA GLY A 339 23.09 11.25 11.55
C GLY A 339 22.22 10.04 11.92
N ARG A 340 21.70 9.33 10.92
CA ARG A 340 20.71 8.27 11.06
C ARG A 340 21.27 6.94 10.58
N GLY A 341 20.95 5.85 11.25
CA GLY A 341 21.48 4.54 10.90
C GLY A 341 20.92 3.44 11.79
N GLU A 342 20.17 2.53 11.18
CA GLU A 342 19.57 1.39 11.89
C GLU A 342 19.42 0.16 11.02
N ILE A 343 19.21 -0.98 11.67
CA ILE A 343 18.92 -2.25 11.03
C ILE A 343 17.71 -2.89 11.69
N SER A 344 16.90 -3.61 10.91
CA SER A 344 15.75 -4.33 11.47
C SER A 344 15.44 -5.64 10.75
N LEU A 345 14.83 -6.57 11.49
CA LEU A 345 14.20 -7.78 10.95
C LEU A 345 12.68 -7.64 11.04
N TRP A 346 12.02 -7.99 9.95
CA TRP A 346 10.56 -8.12 9.89
C TRP A 346 10.17 -9.51 9.42
N SER A 347 9.09 -10.05 9.98
CA SER A 347 8.53 -11.32 9.53
C SER A 347 7.02 -11.38 9.62
N GLY A 348 6.38 -12.06 8.66
CA GLY A 348 4.94 -12.25 8.62
C GLY A 348 4.56 -13.57 7.96
N ALA A 349 3.47 -14.18 8.41
CA ALA A 349 2.91 -15.38 7.81
C ALA A 349 2.13 -15.05 6.53
N LEU A 350 2.09 -15.98 5.59
CA LEU A 350 1.31 -15.92 4.36
C LEU A 350 0.25 -17.03 4.34
N ASP A 351 -0.84 -16.84 3.60
CA ASP A 351 -2.02 -17.73 3.60
C ASP A 351 -1.67 -19.19 3.28
N ASN A 352 -0.71 -19.41 2.38
CA ASN A 352 -0.30 -20.75 1.93
C ASN A 352 0.69 -21.45 2.89
N GLY A 353 0.98 -20.87 4.06
CA GLY A 353 1.93 -21.41 5.05
C GLY A 353 3.40 -21.04 4.80
N ASP A 354 3.68 -20.23 3.78
CA ASP A 354 4.97 -19.59 3.60
C ASP A 354 5.16 -18.43 4.60
N GLN A 355 6.38 -17.91 4.69
CA GLN A 355 6.73 -16.76 5.53
C GLN A 355 7.42 -15.67 4.71
N VAL A 356 7.03 -14.41 4.87
CA VAL A 356 7.81 -13.28 4.37
C VAL A 356 8.84 -12.85 5.42
N VAL A 357 10.05 -12.51 4.98
CA VAL A 357 11.15 -12.03 5.82
C VAL A 357 11.80 -10.82 5.15
N ALA A 358 11.99 -9.73 5.90
CA ALA A 358 12.73 -8.55 5.45
C ALA A 358 13.89 -8.25 6.41
N LEU A 359 15.11 -8.20 5.89
CA LEU A 359 16.30 -7.71 6.57
C LEU A 359 16.59 -6.29 6.03
N VAL A 360 16.16 -5.27 6.76
CA VAL A 360 16.29 -3.86 6.34
C VAL A 360 17.59 -3.28 6.88
N ASN A 361 18.44 -2.78 5.99
CA ASN A 361 19.66 -2.07 6.32
C ASN A 361 19.49 -0.58 6.03
N ALA A 362 19.01 0.19 7.01
CA ALA A 362 19.00 1.65 6.94
C ALA A 362 20.34 2.27 7.43
N GLY A 363 21.41 1.46 7.53
CA GLY A 363 22.76 1.95 7.76
C GLY A 363 23.42 2.45 6.47
N ASN A 364 24.41 3.33 6.60
CA ASN A 364 25.05 4.05 5.52
C ASN A 364 26.09 3.22 4.74
N LYS A 365 26.21 1.91 5.01
CA LYS A 365 27.10 0.97 4.29
C LYS A 365 26.42 -0.36 4.05
N GLU A 366 26.86 -1.06 3.00
CA GLU A 366 26.55 -2.47 2.81
C GLU A 366 27.03 -3.30 4.02
N ARG A 367 26.24 -4.31 4.42
CA ARG A 367 26.60 -5.20 5.52
C ARG A 367 26.04 -6.61 5.36
N GLU A 368 26.67 -7.60 6.00
CA GLU A 368 26.04 -8.91 6.23
C GLU A 368 25.00 -8.78 7.34
N MET A 369 23.75 -9.16 7.04
CA MET A 369 22.66 -9.29 7.99
C MET A 369 22.28 -10.76 8.14
N ASN A 370 21.67 -11.10 9.27
CA ASN A 370 21.25 -12.47 9.53
C ASN A 370 20.03 -12.55 10.46
N ALA A 371 19.30 -13.65 10.37
CA ALA A 371 18.19 -13.99 11.26
C ALA A 371 18.10 -15.51 11.43
N THR A 372 18.00 -15.99 12.67
CA THR A 372 17.76 -17.41 12.92
C THR A 372 16.30 -17.77 12.61
N LEU A 373 16.03 -19.05 12.33
CA LEU A 373 14.64 -19.50 12.20
C LEU A 373 13.85 -19.28 13.51
N SER A 374 14.52 -19.25 14.66
CA SER A 374 13.93 -18.88 15.95
C SER A 374 13.54 -17.41 16.04
N ASP A 375 14.31 -16.50 15.43
CA ASP A 375 13.93 -15.09 15.33
C ASP A 375 12.72 -14.92 14.41
N ILE A 376 12.72 -15.62 13.26
CA ILE A 376 11.69 -15.51 12.22
C ILE A 376 10.34 -16.07 12.70
N PHE A 377 10.34 -17.25 13.30
CA PHE A 377 9.11 -17.97 13.66
C PHE A 377 8.77 -17.94 15.16
N GLY A 378 9.69 -17.46 16.00
CA GLY A 378 9.64 -17.61 17.45
C GLY A 378 10.34 -18.90 17.93
N ALA A 379 11.10 -18.80 19.02
CA ALA A 379 11.98 -19.87 19.51
C ALA A 379 11.25 -21.19 19.88
N THR A 380 9.96 -21.12 20.21
CA THR A 380 9.14 -22.29 20.57
C THR A 380 8.33 -22.86 19.40
N SER A 381 8.39 -22.21 18.23
CA SER A 381 7.60 -22.62 17.06
C SER A 381 8.14 -23.90 16.42
N GLU A 382 7.24 -24.82 16.06
CA GLU A 382 7.59 -25.99 15.27
C GLU A 382 8.15 -25.62 13.89
N SER A 383 7.77 -24.45 13.34
CA SER A 383 8.33 -23.94 12.10
C SER A 383 9.84 -23.69 12.20
N ALA A 384 10.34 -23.26 13.37
CA ALA A 384 11.78 -23.04 13.58
C ALA A 384 12.61 -24.35 13.57
N LYS A 385 11.94 -25.49 13.75
CA LYS A 385 12.55 -26.84 13.77
C LYS A 385 12.52 -27.52 12.40
N LYS A 386 12.04 -26.84 11.36
CA LYS A 386 11.94 -27.37 9.99
C LYS A 386 12.94 -26.66 9.08
N ALA A 387 13.28 -27.31 7.97
CA ALA A 387 14.07 -26.68 6.92
C ALA A 387 13.17 -25.85 5.99
N TRP A 388 13.68 -24.72 5.52
CA TRP A 388 12.97 -23.77 4.67
C TRP A 388 13.80 -23.39 3.46
N ASP A 389 13.19 -23.48 2.27
CA ASP A 389 13.76 -22.94 1.05
C ASP A 389 13.61 -21.42 1.05
N VAL A 390 14.71 -20.71 0.78
CA VAL A 390 14.73 -19.25 0.76
C VAL A 390 14.64 -18.78 -0.67
N TYR A 391 13.64 -17.96 -0.97
CA TYR A 391 13.49 -17.30 -2.25
C TYR A 391 13.71 -15.80 -2.10
N ASP A 392 14.60 -15.25 -2.92
CA ASP A 392 14.77 -13.80 -3.09
C ASP A 392 13.65 -13.26 -3.99
N LEU A 393 12.79 -12.40 -3.41
CA LEU A 393 11.63 -11.81 -4.08
C LEU A 393 12.02 -10.79 -5.16
N TRP A 394 13.25 -10.27 -5.12
CA TRP A 394 13.82 -9.39 -6.16
C TRP A 394 14.67 -10.14 -7.18
N GLY A 395 14.95 -11.42 -6.96
CA GLY A 395 15.81 -12.24 -7.83
C GLY A 395 15.28 -12.48 -9.25
N LYS A 396 14.06 -12.04 -9.58
CA LYS A 396 13.48 -12.02 -10.95
C LYS A 396 12.99 -10.64 -11.38
N ARG A 397 13.51 -9.57 -10.76
CA ARG A 397 13.22 -8.21 -11.19
C ARG A 397 13.46 -8.06 -12.69
N LEU A 398 12.55 -7.36 -13.36
CA LEU A 398 12.66 -7.09 -14.79
C LEU A 398 13.93 -6.26 -15.07
N ASP A 399 14.75 -6.68 -16.03
CA ASP A 399 15.97 -5.96 -16.36
C ASP A 399 15.69 -4.64 -17.10
N ASP A 400 16.56 -3.64 -16.91
CA ASP A 400 16.42 -2.29 -17.47
C ASP A 400 16.23 -2.29 -19.00
N LYS A 401 16.86 -3.22 -19.72
CA LYS A 401 16.76 -3.29 -21.18
C LYS A 401 15.38 -3.77 -21.60
N THR A 402 14.82 -4.76 -20.93
CA THR A 402 13.45 -5.25 -21.19
C THR A 402 12.42 -4.21 -20.76
N ALA A 403 12.57 -3.62 -19.58
CA ALA A 403 11.74 -2.52 -19.10
C ALA A 403 11.72 -1.35 -20.10
N SER A 404 12.90 -0.88 -20.54
CA SER A 404 13.02 0.17 -21.57
C SER A 404 12.26 -0.15 -22.85
N LYS A 405 12.29 -1.41 -23.31
CA LYS A 405 11.57 -1.82 -24.51
C LYS A 405 10.05 -1.75 -24.33
N ILE A 406 9.53 -2.19 -23.18
CA ILE A 406 8.09 -2.16 -22.91
C ILE A 406 7.61 -0.71 -22.86
N ILE A 407 8.34 0.15 -22.13
CA ILE A 407 8.06 1.59 -22.02
C ILE A 407 8.06 2.26 -23.40
N ALA A 408 9.13 2.08 -24.19
CA ALA A 408 9.28 2.73 -25.49
C ALA A 408 8.23 2.31 -26.53
N ASN A 409 7.66 1.12 -26.39
CA ASN A 409 6.67 0.58 -27.32
C ASN A 409 5.23 0.73 -26.81
N ASN A 410 5.00 1.52 -25.77
CA ASN A 410 3.67 1.71 -25.15
C ASN A 410 2.97 0.37 -24.84
N GLY A 411 3.74 -0.63 -24.41
CA GLY A 411 3.26 -1.99 -24.12
C GLY A 411 2.74 -2.80 -25.30
N SER A 412 2.96 -2.39 -26.54
CA SER A 412 2.61 -3.21 -27.72
C SER A 412 3.46 -4.49 -27.84
N VAL A 413 4.54 -4.60 -27.05
CA VAL A 413 5.32 -5.83 -26.91
C VAL A 413 4.52 -6.84 -26.09
N ASP A 414 4.49 -8.09 -26.54
CA ASP A 414 3.96 -9.20 -25.74
C ASP A 414 4.75 -9.32 -24.42
N ALA A 415 4.18 -8.72 -23.37
CA ALA A 415 4.76 -8.66 -22.04
C ALA A 415 4.40 -9.90 -21.20
N SER A 416 3.59 -10.84 -21.72
CA SER A 416 3.11 -12.02 -20.97
C SER A 416 4.24 -12.95 -20.50
N LYS A 417 5.41 -12.86 -21.12
CA LYS A 417 6.62 -13.59 -20.71
C LYS A 417 7.34 -12.96 -19.52
N TYR A 418 7.06 -11.69 -19.22
CA TYR A 418 7.81 -10.86 -18.28
C TYR A 418 6.93 -10.37 -17.12
N LEU A 419 5.64 -10.14 -17.39
CA LEU A 419 4.69 -9.56 -16.47
C LEU A 419 3.59 -10.55 -16.16
N TYR A 420 3.23 -10.61 -14.88
CA TYR A 420 2.09 -11.38 -14.42
C TYR A 420 0.79 -10.67 -14.80
N ASN A 421 -0.26 -11.45 -15.10
CA ASN A 421 -1.59 -10.91 -15.40
C ASN A 421 -2.57 -11.39 -14.31
N ALA A 422 -2.72 -10.56 -13.28
CA ALA A 422 -3.61 -10.76 -12.15
C ALA A 422 -5.10 -10.72 -12.54
N THR A 423 -5.45 -10.00 -13.61
CA THR A 423 -6.82 -9.99 -14.17
C THR A 423 -7.22 -11.38 -14.69
N LYS A 424 -6.27 -12.12 -15.29
CA LYS A 424 -6.50 -13.47 -15.81
C LYS A 424 -6.42 -14.53 -14.72
N THR A 425 -5.42 -14.44 -13.85
CA THR A 425 -5.20 -15.36 -12.73
C THR A 425 -4.88 -14.52 -11.50
N SER A 426 -5.78 -14.49 -10.51
CA SER A 426 -5.52 -13.74 -9.26
C SER A 426 -4.20 -14.18 -8.59
N TYR A 427 -3.60 -13.32 -7.78
CA TYR A 427 -2.38 -13.68 -7.03
C TYR A 427 -2.58 -14.93 -6.16
N ALA A 428 -3.71 -15.04 -5.46
CA ALA A 428 -4.04 -16.21 -4.64
C ALA A 428 -4.05 -17.52 -5.47
N GLU A 429 -4.71 -17.49 -6.63
CA GLU A 429 -4.77 -18.66 -7.52
C GLU A 429 -3.40 -18.96 -8.16
N GLY A 430 -2.61 -17.93 -8.51
CA GLY A 430 -1.24 -18.11 -9.00
C GLY A 430 -0.32 -18.77 -7.96
N ILE A 431 -0.41 -18.34 -6.70
CA ILE A 431 0.33 -18.96 -5.59
C ILE A 431 -0.08 -20.41 -5.40
N LYS A 432 -1.38 -20.71 -5.42
CA LYS A 432 -1.90 -22.08 -5.33
C LYS A 432 -1.40 -22.97 -6.49
N ASN A 433 -1.28 -22.40 -7.68
CA ASN A 433 -0.78 -23.07 -8.88
C ASN A 433 0.76 -23.14 -8.96
N ASN A 434 1.48 -22.68 -7.93
CA ASN A 434 2.95 -22.60 -7.91
C ASN A 434 3.52 -21.83 -9.11
N ASP A 435 2.89 -20.74 -9.54
CA ASP A 435 3.38 -19.91 -10.64
C ASP A 435 4.77 -19.32 -10.30
N PRO A 436 5.84 -19.65 -11.06
CA PRO A 436 7.20 -19.27 -10.74
C PRO A 436 7.46 -17.76 -10.79
N MET A 437 6.57 -16.94 -11.38
CA MET A 437 6.70 -15.48 -11.36
C MET A 437 6.45 -14.91 -9.95
N LEU A 438 5.66 -15.60 -9.12
CA LEU A 438 5.18 -15.06 -7.85
C LEU A 438 6.03 -15.40 -6.62
N PHE A 439 7.07 -16.22 -6.79
CA PHE A 439 7.93 -16.67 -5.68
C PHE A 439 9.34 -16.07 -5.70
N GLY A 440 9.74 -15.37 -6.77
CA GLY A 440 11.12 -14.92 -6.95
C GLY A 440 12.07 -16.06 -7.34
N THR A 441 13.33 -15.98 -6.90
CA THR A 441 14.39 -16.98 -7.22
C THR A 441 14.83 -17.70 -5.96
N LYS A 442 14.85 -19.03 -5.96
CA LYS A 442 15.42 -19.82 -4.85
C LYS A 442 16.93 -19.55 -4.77
N VAL A 443 17.40 -19.06 -3.62
CA VAL A 443 18.81 -18.69 -3.39
C VAL A 443 19.49 -19.54 -2.33
N ASP A 444 18.73 -20.13 -1.40
CA ASP A 444 19.29 -20.93 -0.31
C ASP A 444 18.29 -21.95 0.26
N THR A 445 18.73 -22.76 1.21
CA THR A 445 17.91 -23.60 2.08
C THR A 445 18.45 -23.55 3.51
N VAL A 446 17.70 -22.91 4.41
CA VAL A 446 18.06 -22.84 5.82
C VAL A 446 17.58 -24.11 6.51
N GLN A 447 18.52 -24.89 7.05
CA GLN A 447 18.20 -26.10 7.81
C GLN A 447 17.51 -25.76 9.15
N ALA A 448 16.89 -26.74 9.78
CA ALA A 448 16.28 -26.60 11.10
C ALA A 448 17.24 -25.93 12.09
N GLN A 449 16.73 -24.95 12.86
CA GLN A 449 17.53 -24.13 13.79
C GLN A 449 18.69 -23.33 13.13
N GLY A 450 18.71 -23.26 11.81
CA GLY A 450 19.72 -22.54 11.06
C GLY A 450 19.49 -21.03 11.04
N THR A 451 20.35 -20.35 10.27
CA THR A 451 20.39 -18.90 10.15
C THR A 451 20.31 -18.51 8.69
N LEU A 452 19.32 -17.68 8.34
CA LEU A 452 19.30 -16.94 7.08
C LEU A 452 20.39 -15.86 7.14
N LYS A 453 21.18 -15.74 6.07
CA LYS A 453 22.19 -14.68 5.91
C LYS A 453 22.03 -14.01 4.57
N ALA A 454 22.25 -12.69 4.53
CA ALA A 454 22.26 -11.93 3.29
C ALA A 454 23.19 -10.73 3.41
N THR A 455 23.92 -10.42 2.35
CA THR A 455 24.57 -9.11 2.20
C THR A 455 23.52 -8.12 1.72
N VAL A 456 23.27 -7.07 2.50
CA VAL A 456 22.25 -6.06 2.20
C VAL A 456 22.93 -4.73 1.94
N ALA A 457 22.63 -4.13 0.79
CA ALA A 457 23.16 -2.83 0.38
C ALA A 457 22.86 -1.73 1.40
N ARG A 458 23.58 -0.62 1.31
CA ARG A 458 23.26 0.63 2.03
C ARG A 458 21.82 1.01 1.73
N HIS A 459 21.04 1.32 2.77
CA HIS A 459 19.64 1.74 2.66
C HIS A 459 18.75 0.73 1.89
N GLY A 460 19.19 -0.54 1.84
CA GLY A 460 18.57 -1.61 1.09
C GLY A 460 17.79 -2.58 1.97
N VAL A 461 17.19 -3.58 1.32
CA VAL A 461 16.47 -4.68 1.98
C VAL A 461 16.84 -6.02 1.37
N GLY A 462 17.16 -7.00 2.22
CA GLY A 462 17.09 -8.41 1.85
C GLY A 462 15.65 -8.89 2.03
N PHE A 463 14.91 -9.07 0.93
CA PHE A 463 13.47 -9.39 0.97
C PHE A 463 13.18 -10.79 0.44
N PHE A 464 12.72 -11.66 1.33
CA PHE A 464 12.66 -13.09 1.09
C PHE A 464 11.29 -13.69 1.36
N ARG A 465 10.98 -14.77 0.63
CA ARG A 465 9.89 -15.69 0.92
C ARG A 465 10.47 -17.05 1.29
N LEU A 466 10.16 -17.51 2.49
CA LEU A 466 10.55 -18.82 2.99
C LEU A 466 9.41 -19.80 2.72
N ARG A 467 9.74 -20.91 2.07
CA ARG A 467 8.79 -21.99 1.75
C ARG A 467 9.19 -23.27 2.49
N PRO A 468 8.24 -24.06 3.03
CA PRO A 468 8.58 -25.33 3.66
C PRO A 468 9.35 -26.21 2.68
N ASN A 469 10.53 -26.70 3.07
CA ASN A 469 11.29 -27.60 2.22
C ASN A 469 10.55 -28.95 2.16
N SER A 470 10.13 -29.35 0.96
CA SER A 470 9.31 -30.54 0.74
C SER A 470 10.10 -31.85 0.68
N ASP A 471 11.44 -31.80 0.66
CA ASP A 471 12.31 -32.97 0.52
C ASP A 471 12.59 -33.72 1.84
N LYS A 472 11.97 -33.32 2.97
CA LYS A 472 12.07 -34.04 4.25
C LYS A 472 10.73 -34.13 4.96
N THR A 473 9.88 -35.03 4.49
CA THR A 473 8.91 -35.71 5.35
C THR A 473 9.70 -36.60 6.31
N GLU A 474 9.57 -36.31 7.61
CA GLU A 474 9.90 -37.18 8.75
C GLU A 474 11.40 -37.53 8.95
N LEU A 475 11.98 -36.99 10.02
CA LEU A 475 13.03 -37.66 10.80
C LEU A 475 12.45 -38.13 12.12
#